data_AF-A0A662AKT2-F1
#
_entry.id   AF-A0A662AKT2-F1
#
_cell.length_a   1.000
_cell.length_b   1.000
_cell.length_c   1.000
_cell.angle_alpha   90.00
_cell.angle_beta   90.00
_cell.angle_gamma   90.00
#
_symmetry.space_group_name_H-M   'P 1'
#
loop_
_entity.id
_entity.type
_entity.pdbx_description
1 polymer ?
#
loop_
_entity_poly.entity_id
_entity_poly.type
_entity_poly.pdbx_seq_one_letter_code
_entity_poly.pdbx_strand_id
1 'polypeptide(L)' 'ILKEHPEIKTELEEAKKTDKMLVDNHYWQLYFIYKRSKYFEKSYRRYPVYRLEDRIVLPIE' A
#
# COMPACT_ATOMS: atom_id res chain seq x y z
N ILE A 1 0.46 -9.23 13.80
CA ILE A 1 -0.35 -8.19 13.09
C ILE A 1 -1.68 -7.95 13.78
N LEU A 2 -2.81 -8.59 13.45
CA LEU A 2 -4.12 -8.20 14.00
C LEU A 2 -4.28 -8.36 15.53
N LYS A 3 -3.52 -9.28 16.15
CA LYS A 3 -3.50 -9.41 17.62
C LYS A 3 -2.76 -8.26 18.30
N GLU A 4 -1.75 -7.72 17.64
CA GLU A 4 -0.90 -6.62 18.15
C GLU A 4 -1.47 -5.25 17.76
N HIS A 5 -2.22 -5.20 16.67
CA HIS A 5 -2.82 -4.02 16.05
C HIS A 5 -4.32 -4.24 15.82
N PRO A 6 -5.14 -4.26 16.89
CA PRO A 6 -6.58 -4.45 16.79
C PRO A 6 -7.28 -3.35 15.95
N GLU A 7 -6.70 -2.17 15.86
CA GLU A 7 -7.17 -1.05 15.04
C GLU A 7 -7.29 -1.42 13.55
N ILE A 8 -6.33 -2.20 13.02
CA ILE A 8 -6.34 -2.65 11.62
C ILE A 8 -7.54 -3.57 11.36
N LYS A 9 -7.97 -4.34 12.38
CA LYS A 9 -9.14 -5.21 12.28
C LYS A 9 -10.42 -4.37 12.19
N THR A 10 -10.53 -3.33 13.01
CA THR A 10 -11.68 -2.41 12.98
C THR A 10 -11.79 -1.71 11.62
N GLU A 11 -10.68 -1.17 11.11
CA GLU A 11 -10.63 -0.54 9.78
C GLU A 11 -11.00 -1.51 8.65
N LEU A 12 -10.59 -2.78 8.73
CA LEU A 12 -10.93 -3.78 7.73
C LEU A 12 -12.43 -4.07 7.72
N GLU A 13 -13.07 -4.21 8.88
CA GLU A 13 -14.51 -4.44 8.97
C GLU A 13 -15.32 -3.23 8.52
N GLU A 14 -14.83 -2.01 8.74
CA GLU A 14 -15.42 -0.80 8.19
C GLU A 14 -15.28 -0.74 6.66
N ALA A 15 -14.10 -1.03 6.12
CA ALA A 15 -13.86 -1.06 4.68
C ALA A 15 -14.71 -2.11 3.96
N LYS A 16 -14.95 -3.27 4.59
CA LYS A 16 -15.83 -4.32 4.05
C LYS A 16 -17.30 -3.88 3.89
N LYS A 17 -17.75 -2.83 4.58
CA LYS A 17 -19.14 -2.33 4.41
C LYS A 17 -19.34 -1.61 3.09
N THR A 18 -18.28 -1.02 2.53
CA THR A 18 -18.34 -0.17 1.34
C THR A 18 -17.65 -0.79 0.13
N ASP A 19 -16.68 -1.68 0.36
CA ASP A 19 -15.88 -2.28 -0.70
C ASP A 19 -16.23 -3.75 -0.92
N LYS A 20 -17.01 -4.01 -1.98
CA LYS A 20 -17.39 -5.36 -2.42
C LYS A 20 -16.18 -6.22 -2.82
N MET A 21 -15.11 -5.61 -3.34
CA MET A 21 -13.89 -6.32 -3.72
C MET A 21 -13.14 -6.85 -2.51
N LEU A 22 -13.19 -6.13 -1.38
CA LEU A 22 -12.68 -6.63 -0.10
C LEU A 22 -13.55 -7.76 0.47
N VAL A 23 -14.88 -7.67 0.36
CA VAL A 23 -15.78 -8.72 0.87
C VAL A 23 -15.60 -10.03 0.11
N ASP A 24 -15.60 -9.97 -1.22
CA ASP A 24 -15.64 -11.15 -2.08
C ASP A 24 -14.27 -11.82 -2.26
N ASN A 25 -13.19 -11.21 -1.74
CA ASN A 25 -11.83 -11.70 -2.01
C ASN A 25 -10.90 -11.67 -0.78
N HIS A 26 -10.53 -12.85 -0.30
CA HIS A 26 -9.63 -13.04 0.84
C HIS A 26 -8.21 -12.52 0.59
N TYR A 27 -7.70 -12.56 -0.65
CA TYR A 27 -6.40 -11.97 -0.97
C TYR A 27 -6.41 -10.47 -0.71
N TRP A 28 -7.47 -9.76 -1.10
CA TRP A 28 -7.58 -8.32 -0.87
C TRP A 28 -7.69 -7.97 0.60
N GLN A 29 -8.36 -8.81 1.41
CA GLN A 29 -8.40 -8.65 2.87
C GLN A 29 -7.00 -8.81 3.48
N LEU A 30 -6.25 -9.84 3.08
CA LEU A 30 -4.87 -10.03 3.54
C LEU A 30 -3.95 -8.90 3.08
N TYR A 31 -4.08 -8.46 1.83
CA TYR A 31 -3.30 -7.35 1.29
C TYR A 31 -3.60 -6.03 2.03
N PHE A 32 -4.87 -5.78 2.35
CA PHE A 32 -5.29 -4.62 3.17
C PHE A 32 -4.61 -4.61 4.53
N ILE A 33 -4.57 -5.77 5.21
CA ILE A 33 -3.91 -5.94 6.51
C ILE A 33 -2.39 -5.74 6.35
N TYR A 34 -1.80 -6.37 5.33
CA TYR A 34 -0.35 -6.32 5.08
C TYR A 34 0.11 -4.88 4.84
N LYS A 35 -0.59 -4.11 3.99
CA LYS A 35 -0.29 -2.71 3.66
C LYS A 35 -0.30 -1.76 4.87
N ARG A 36 -1.05 -2.09 5.91
CA ARG A 36 -1.14 -1.31 7.16
C ARG A 36 -0.20 -1.81 8.26
N SER A 37 0.57 -2.85 7.98
CA SER A 37 1.51 -3.41 8.95
C SER A 37 2.89 -2.80 8.82
N LYS A 38 3.69 -2.89 9.89
CA LYS A 38 5.12 -2.50 9.90
C LYS A 38 6.00 -3.24 8.88
N TYR A 39 5.50 -4.34 8.32
CA TYR A 39 6.22 -5.19 7.35
C TYR A 39 6.02 -4.76 5.91
N PHE A 40 5.13 -3.80 5.65
CA PHE A 40 4.93 -3.28 4.31
C PHE A 40 6.16 -2.51 3.85
N GLU A 41 6.63 -2.81 2.65
CA GLU A 41 7.83 -2.21 2.10
C GLU A 41 7.61 -0.72 1.79
N LYS A 42 8.41 0.16 2.41
CA LYS A 42 8.31 1.62 2.22
C LYS A 42 8.65 2.07 0.80
N SER A 43 9.47 1.29 0.09
CA SER A 43 9.85 1.49 -1.30
C SER A 43 8.86 0.88 -2.30
N TYR A 44 7.72 0.32 -1.85
CA TYR A 44 6.74 -0.26 -2.75
C TYR A 44 6.31 0.76 -3.82
N ARG A 45 6.47 0.39 -5.10
CA ARG A 45 6.22 1.22 -6.29
C ARG A 45 7.06 2.50 -6.39
N ARG A 46 8.17 2.58 -5.64
CA ARG A 46 9.19 3.60 -5.86
C ARG A 46 10.06 3.18 -7.04
N TYR A 47 10.16 4.04 -8.05
CA TYR A 47 11.05 3.79 -9.17
C TYR A 47 12.52 3.83 -8.70
N PRO A 48 13.37 2.92 -9.20
CA PRO A 48 14.80 2.93 -8.87
C PRO A 48 15.52 4.14 -9.49
N VAL A 49 14.97 4.68 -10.59
CA VAL A 49 15.49 5.85 -11.29
C VAL A 49 14.34 6.85 -11.45
N TYR A 50 14.57 8.09 -11.03
CA TYR A 50 13.56 9.15 -11.14
C TYR A 50 13.42 9.59 -12.60
N ARG A 51 12.17 9.75 -13.04
CA ARG A 51 11.87 10.42 -14.30
C ARG A 51 11.88 11.93 -14.06
N LEU A 52 12.69 12.64 -14.82
CA LEU A 52 12.61 14.10 -14.92
C LEU A 52 11.47 14.41 -15.89
N GLU A 53 10.40 15.05 -15.40
CA GLU A 53 9.28 15.47 -16.26
C GLU A 53 9.64 16.68 -17.12
N ASP A 54 10.57 17.51 -16.61
CA ASP A 54 11.08 18.66 -17.33
C ASP A 54 12.33 18.33 -18.13
N ARG A 55 12.47 18.98 -19.28
CA ARG A 55 13.67 18.85 -20.12
C ARG A 55 14.84 19.59 -19.46
N ILE A 56 15.71 18.82 -18.79
CA ILE A 56 16.96 19.34 -18.22
C ILE A 56 18.10 19.06 -19.19
N VAL A 57 18.86 20.10 -19.55
CA VAL A 57 20.13 19.94 -20.26
C VAL A 57 21.18 19.59 -19.20
N LEU A 58 21.70 18.37 -19.28
CA LEU A 58 22.73 17.93 -18.35
C LEU A 58 24.05 18.66 -18.68
N PRO A 59 24.79 19.15 -17.68
CA PRO A 59 26.15 19.62 -17.88
C PRO A 59 27.02 18.38 -18.09
N ILE A 60 27.31 18.07 -19.35
CA ILE A 60 28.25 17.03 -19.73
C ILE A 60 29.54 17.75 -20.10
N GLU A 61 30.61 17.52 -19.33
CA GLU A 61 31.98 17.93 -19.69
C GLU A 61 32.60 16.96 -20.71
#